data_AF-M0PDG7-F1
#
_entry.id   AF-M0PDG7-F1
#
_cell.length_a   1.000
_cell.length_b   1.000
_cell.length_c   1.000
_cell.angle_alpha   90.00
_cell.angle_beta   90.00
_cell.angle_gamma   90.00
#
_symmetry.space_group_name_H-M   'P 1'
#
loop_
_entity.id
_entity.type
_entity.pdbx_description
1 polymer ?
#
loop_
_entity_poly.entity_id
_entity_poly.type
_entity_poly.pdbx_seq_one_letter_code
_entity_poly.pdbx_strand_id
1 'polypeptide(L)'
;MVLVPSLAQLPTYRLWGVTVARDELFLLAALLALWATLGRWIYNDAEDRNSGWAWQWGFGTPLTVIAGLEVMLLVVVIYLLLRDSD
;
A
#
# COMPACT_ATOMS: atom_id res chain seq x y z
N MET A 1 -11.07 -40.03 1.08
CA MET A 1 -10.31 -39.24 0.10
C MET A 1 -10.62 -37.77 0.35
N VAL A 2 -9.65 -36.98 0.81
CA VAL A 2 -9.81 -35.53 0.92
C VAL A 2 -9.50 -34.96 -0.46
N LEU A 3 -10.51 -34.41 -1.16
CA LEU A 3 -10.26 -33.62 -2.36
C LEU A 3 -9.54 -32.35 -1.93
N VAL A 4 -8.23 -32.28 -2.17
CA VAL A 4 -7.51 -31.02 -2.12
C VAL A 4 -8.00 -30.20 -3.31
N PRO A 5 -8.55 -28.98 -3.13
CA PRO A 5 -8.99 -28.16 -4.24
C PRO A 5 -7.78 -27.88 -5.14
N SER A 6 -7.89 -28.14 -6.44
CA SER A 6 -6.83 -27.78 -7.37
C SER A 6 -6.71 -26.27 -7.44
N LEU A 7 -5.49 -25.72 -7.44
CA LEU A 7 -5.20 -24.28 -7.60
C LEU A 7 -5.92 -23.63 -8.82
N ALA A 8 -6.38 -24.44 -9.78
CA ALA A 8 -7.13 -24.03 -10.96
C ALA A 8 -8.57 -23.53 -10.69
N GLN A 9 -9.08 -23.59 -9.45
CA GLN A 9 -10.48 -23.25 -9.13
C GLN A 9 -10.67 -21.89 -8.46
N LEU A 10 -9.61 -21.12 -8.22
CA LEU A 10 -9.77 -19.80 -7.60
C LEU A 10 -10.51 -18.87 -8.59
N PRO A 11 -11.64 -18.26 -8.18
CA PRO A 11 -12.34 -17.30 -9.02
C PRO A 11 -11.38 -16.14 -9.35
N THR A 12 -11.18 -15.87 -10.63
CA THR A 12 -10.27 -14.84 -11.13
C THR A 12 -11.04 -13.79 -11.94
N TYR A 13 -10.54 -12.56 -11.92
CA TYR A 13 -11.04 -11.47 -12.76
C TYR A 13 -9.94 -11.02 -13.72
N ARG A 14 -10.32 -10.60 -14.93
CA ARG A 14 -9.40 -10.00 -15.89
C ARG A 14 -9.61 -8.49 -15.94
N LEU A 15 -8.63 -7.76 -15.42
CA LEU A 15 -8.63 -6.29 -15.35
C LEU A 15 -7.48 -5.76 -16.19
N TRP A 16 -7.79 -4.97 -17.23
CA TRP A 16 -6.79 -4.39 -18.14
C TRP A 16 -5.74 -5.38 -18.67
N GLY A 17 -6.16 -6.60 -18.98
CA GLY A 17 -5.29 -7.66 -19.47
C GLY A 17 -4.55 -8.45 -18.37
N VAL A 18 -4.57 -7.98 -17.12
CA VAL A 18 -4.00 -8.65 -15.94
C VAL A 18 -5.04 -9.58 -15.32
N THR A 19 -4.64 -10.81 -15.00
CA THR A 19 -5.46 -11.77 -14.25
C THR A 19 -5.19 -11.58 -12.77
N VAL A 20 -6.23 -11.29 -11.99
CA VAL A 20 -6.15 -11.09 -10.54
C VAL A 20 -7.06 -12.08 -9.84
N ALA A 21 -6.61 -12.68 -8.74
CA ALA A 21 -7.47 -13.54 -7.94
C ALA A 21 -8.55 -12.69 -7.25
N ARG A 22 -9.80 -13.17 -7.22
CA ARG A 22 -10.92 -12.50 -6.55
C ARG A 22 -10.58 -12.18 -5.09
N ASP A 23 -9.96 -13.12 -4.39
CA ASP A 23 -9.63 -12.98 -2.98
C ASP A 23 -8.57 -11.91 -2.73
N GLU A 24 -7.55 -11.81 -3.60
CA GLU A 24 -6.56 -10.74 -3.57
C GLU A 24 -7.21 -9.38 -3.78
N LEU A 25 -8.20 -9.30 -4.68
CA LEU A 25 -8.91 -8.07 -4.98
C LEU A 25 -9.80 -7.62 -3.81
N PHE A 26 -10.46 -8.58 -3.13
CA PHE A 26 -11.18 -8.28 -1.90
C PHE A 26 -10.26 -7.89 -0.76
N LEU A 27 -9.11 -8.55 -0.61
CA LEU A 27 -8.11 -8.19 0.37
C LEU A 27 -7.61 -6.76 0.13
N LEU A 28 -7.28 -6.42 -1.12
CA LEU A 28 -6.90 -5.05 -1.49
C LEU A 28 -8.01 -4.05 -1.17
N ALA A 29 -9.27 -4.35 -1.51
CA ALA A 29 -10.39 -3.48 -1.20
C ALA A 29 -10.57 -3.29 0.32
N ALA A 30 -10.42 -4.35 1.11
CA ALA A 30 -10.48 -4.29 2.57
C ALA A 30 -9.34 -3.43 3.15
N LEU A 31 -8.12 -3.59 2.63
CA LEU A 31 -6.97 -2.78 3.03
C LEU A 31 -7.17 -1.30 2.68
N LEU A 32 -7.71 -0.99 1.50
CA LEU A 32 -8.04 0.38 1.10
C LEU A 32 -9.11 1.00 2.01
N ALA A 33 -10.15 0.24 2.35
CA ALA A 33 -11.19 0.69 3.27
C ALA A 33 -10.63 0.94 4.67
N LEU A 34 -9.78 0.03 5.18
CA LEU A 34 -9.09 0.19 6.45
C LEU A 34 -8.21 1.44 6.44
N TRP A 35 -7.40 1.63 5.39
CA TRP A 35 -6.53 2.78 5.22
C TRP A 35 -7.32 4.10 5.19
N ALA A 36 -8.41 4.17 4.44
CA ALA A 36 -9.25 5.37 4.39
C ALA A 36 -9.90 5.68 5.75
N THR A 37 -10.34 4.64 6.47
CA THR A 37 -10.98 4.80 7.79
C THR A 37 -9.98 5.25 8.84
N LEU A 38 -8.83 4.60 8.92
CA LEU A 38 -7.73 4.99 9.82
C LEU A 38 -7.21 6.38 9.47
N GLY A 39 -7.04 6.66 8.18
CA GLY A 39 -6.62 7.98 7.70
C GLY A 39 -7.56 9.10 8.12
N ARG A 40 -8.86 8.89 7.99
CA ARG A 40 -9.86 9.86 8.46
C ARG A 40 -9.81 10.04 9.98
N TRP A 41 -9.60 8.97 10.73
CA TRP A 41 -9.43 9.06 12.19
C TRP A 41 -8.17 9.85 12.56
N ILE A 42 -7.02 9.56 11.94
CA ILE A 42 -5.76 10.28 12.17
C ILE A 42 -5.91 11.75 11.81
N TYR A 43 -6.57 12.06 10.68
CA TYR A 43 -6.84 13.44 10.28
C TYR A 43 -7.60 14.21 11.35
N ASN A 44 -8.69 13.64 11.87
CA ASN A 44 -9.49 14.28 12.91
C ASN A 44 -8.69 14.47 14.21
N ASP A 45 -7.97 13.43 14.67
CA ASP A 45 -7.15 13.53 15.90
C ASP A 45 -6.01 14.56 15.76
N ALA A 46 -5.38 14.64 14.59
CA ALA A 46 -4.34 15.62 14.30
C ALA A 46 -4.90 17.05 14.29
N GLU A 47 -6.08 17.25 13.71
CA GLU A 47 -6.76 18.55 13.68
C GLU A 47 -7.18 18.99 15.09
N ASP A 48 -7.76 18.07 15.88
CA ASP A 48 -8.14 18.32 17.28
C ASP A 48 -6.93 18.72 18.14
N ARG A 49 -5.73 18.28 17.76
CA ARG A 49 -4.46 18.62 18.42
C ARG A 49 -3.71 19.81 17.79
N ASN A 50 -4.30 20.50 16.81
CA ASN A 50 -3.65 21.57 16.02
C ASN A 50 -2.31 21.12 15.38
N SER A 51 -2.20 19.86 15.00
CA SER A 51 -0.97 19.25 14.47
C SER A 51 -1.16 18.82 13.02
N GLY A 52 -1.25 19.80 12.11
CA GLY A 52 -1.44 19.56 10.67
C GLY A 52 -0.36 18.72 9.97
N TRP A 53 0.81 18.55 10.60
CA TRP A 53 1.87 17.67 10.08
C TRP A 53 1.59 16.19 10.37
N ALA A 54 0.97 15.88 11.52
CA ALA A 54 0.81 14.50 11.98
C ALA A 54 -0.06 13.66 11.04
N TRP A 55 -1.12 14.24 10.47
CA TRP A 55 -1.97 13.50 9.52
C TRP A 55 -1.29 13.27 8.17
N GLN A 56 -0.40 14.16 7.74
CA GLN A 56 0.35 13.98 6.50
C GLN A 56 1.27 12.75 6.59
N TRP A 57 1.93 12.55 7.74
CA TRP A 57 2.75 11.37 7.98
C TRP A 57 1.92 10.12 8.25
N GLY A 58 0.85 10.23 9.04
CA GLY A 58 0.00 9.08 9.34
C GLY A 58 -0.76 8.55 8.12
N PHE A 59 -1.07 9.40 7.13
CA PHE A 59 -1.77 9.00 5.91
C PHE A 59 -0.85 8.80 4.70
N GLY A 60 0.16 9.67 4.53
CA GLY A 60 1.07 9.67 3.39
C GLY A 60 2.09 8.55 3.43
N THR A 61 2.69 8.26 4.60
CA THR A 61 3.74 7.23 4.74
C THR A 61 3.25 5.83 4.33
N PRO A 62 2.07 5.35 4.76
CA PRO A 62 1.58 4.04 4.30
C PRO A 62 1.37 3.99 2.77
N LEU A 63 0.95 5.10 2.16
CA LEU A 63 0.76 5.19 0.72
C LEU A 63 2.10 5.08 -0.02
N THR A 64 3.13 5.76 0.47
CA THR A 64 4.48 5.73 -0.12
C THR A 64 5.17 4.38 0.06
N VAL A 65 4.92 3.67 1.17
CA VAL A 65 5.35 2.28 1.37
C VAL A 65 4.69 1.35 0.35
N ILE A 66 3.35 1.39 0.22
CA ILE A 66 2.60 0.52 -0.71
C ILE A 66 2.99 0.79 -2.16
N ALA A 67 3.20 2.06 -2.53
CA ALA A 67 3.63 2.45 -3.86
C ALA A 67 5.12 2.16 -4.15
N GLY A 68 5.89 1.67 -3.16
CA GLY A 68 7.32 1.42 -3.29
C GLY A 68 8.17 2.69 -3.45
N LEU A 69 7.59 3.88 -3.23
CA LEU A 69 8.24 5.17 -3.41
C LEU A 69 9.40 5.36 -2.45
N GLU A 70 9.27 4.94 -1.20
CA GLU A 70 10.32 5.07 -0.19
C GLU A 70 11.56 4.23 -0.52
N VAL A 71 11.34 2.99 -0.94
CA VAL A 71 12.43 2.09 -1.36
C VAL A 71 13.11 2.64 -2.62
N MET A 72 12.34 3.15 -3.58
CA MET A 72 12.88 3.77 -4.79
C MET A 72 13.70 5.03 -4.46
N LEU A 73 13.19 5.91 -3.59
CA LEU A 73 13.91 7.11 -3.13
C LEU A 73 15.21 6.74 -2.43
N LEU A 74 15.20 5.71 -1.59
CA LEU A 74 16.41 5.22 -0.93
C LEU A 74 17.46 4.75 -1.93
N VAL A 75 17.06 3.97 -2.95
CA VAL A 75 17.97 3.53 -4.03
C VAL A 75 18.55 4.73 -4.78
N VAL A 76 17.74 5.74 -5.10
CA VAL A 76 18.20 6.97 -5.76
C VAL A 76 19.22 7.72 -4.89
N VAL A 77 18.95 7.87 -3.58
CA VAL A 77 19.87 8.53 -2.66
C VAL A 77 21.20 7.79 -2.57
N ILE A 78 21.17 6.46 -2.43
CA ILE A 78 22.39 5.63 -2.41
C ILE A 78 23.19 5.82 -3.70
N TYR A 79 22.52 5.80 -4.85
CA TYR A 79 23.15 6.02 -6.14
C TYR A 79 23.84 7.40 -6.22
N LEU A 80 23.16 8.46 -5.78
CA LEU A 80 23.73 9.81 -5.79
C LEU A 80 24.94 9.92 -4.87
N LEU A 81 24.87 9.36 -3.66
CA LEU A 81 26.00 9.34 -2.73
C LEU A 81 27.20 8.58 -3.31
N LEU A 82 26.97 7.42 -3.91
CA LEU A 82 28.04 6.63 -4.53
C LEU A 82 28.63 7.30 -5.76
N ARG A 83 27.82 7.99 -6.58
CA ARG A 83 28.29 8.73 -7.76
C ARG A 83 29.25 9.86 -7.40
N ASP A 84 28.98 10.56 -6.30
CA ASP A 84 29.83 11.67 -5.85
C ASP A 84 31.06 11.18 -5.05
N SER A 85 31.17 9.86 -4.82
CA SER A 85 32.28 9.23 -4.08
C SER A 85 33.48 8.85 -4.97
N ASP A 86 33.35 8.97 -6.30
CA ASP A 86 34.41 8.81 -7.30
C ASP A 86 34.96 10.17 -7.78
#